data_AF-A0A3N7CRT8-F1
#
_entry.id   AF-A0A3N7CRT8-F1
#
_cell.length_a   1.000
_cell.length_b   1.000
_cell.length_c   1.000
_cell.angle_alpha   90.00
_cell.angle_beta   90.00
_cell.angle_gamma   90.00
#
_symmetry.space_group_name_H-M   'P 1'
#
loop_
_entity.id
_entity.type
_entity.pdbx_description
1 polymer ?
#
loop_
_entity_poly.entity_id
_entity_poly.type
_entity_poly.pdbx_seq_one_letter_code
_entity_poly.pdbx_strand_id
1 'polypeptide(L)'
;MPKLVAEKIELNGLLDRSAMLSLLDQAAAEAIAQAKPMAVLALDVDHFKDYQDAQGLPQAEATLLKLATQLQAKLPAGAALAHLGADAFVVVLPGLDIAAALEQAEALRLAVQAEFEPLTISLGVAASPEGKNWTARALLALADTRMTFAKKRLVPHHNHSWAGTLPSDWYSRLDVQPGFWPSV
;
A
#
# COMPACT_ATOMS: atom_id res chain seq x y z
N MET A 1 -21.75 -14.51 -25.61
CA MET A 1 -20.31 -14.19 -25.50
C MET A 1 -19.88 -14.50 -24.08
N PRO A 2 -18.91 -15.40 -23.84
CA PRO A 2 -18.42 -15.66 -22.49
C PRO A 2 -17.71 -14.40 -21.98
N LYS A 3 -18.01 -13.98 -20.73
CA LYS A 3 -17.20 -12.97 -20.02
C LYS A 3 -15.79 -13.54 -19.90
N LEU A 4 -14.80 -12.88 -20.53
CA LEU A 4 -13.40 -13.12 -20.24
C LEU A 4 -13.22 -12.96 -18.72
N VAL A 5 -12.94 -14.06 -18.04
CA VAL A 5 -12.41 -14.02 -16.68
C VAL A 5 -11.05 -13.35 -16.84
N ALA A 6 -10.86 -12.17 -16.25
CA ALA A 6 -9.57 -11.51 -16.26
C ALA A 6 -8.53 -12.50 -15.71
N GLU A 7 -7.52 -12.82 -16.51
CA GLU A 7 -6.42 -13.67 -16.04
C GLU A 7 -5.73 -12.98 -14.86
N LYS A 8 -5.53 -13.76 -13.79
CA LYS A 8 -4.95 -13.28 -12.53
C LYS A 8 -3.43 -13.26 -12.67
N ILE A 9 -2.82 -12.12 -12.38
CA ILE A 9 -1.35 -11.99 -12.29
C ILE A 9 -0.87 -12.51 -10.95
N GLU A 10 0.11 -13.43 -10.98
CA GLU A 10 0.80 -13.94 -9.80
C GLU A 10 2.31 -13.72 -9.94
N LEU A 11 2.89 -12.97 -8.99
CA LEU A 11 4.31 -12.63 -9.00
C LEU A 11 5.08 -13.54 -8.04
N ASN A 12 5.72 -14.57 -8.60
CA ASN A 12 6.57 -15.47 -7.83
C ASN A 12 7.79 -14.72 -7.27
N GLY A 13 8.15 -14.99 -6.01
CA GLY A 13 9.30 -14.36 -5.33
C GLY A 13 8.95 -13.15 -4.46
N LEU A 14 7.67 -12.74 -4.43
CA LEU A 14 7.14 -11.77 -3.47
C LEU A 14 6.34 -12.49 -2.38
N LEU A 15 6.18 -11.83 -1.23
CA LEU A 15 5.25 -12.32 -0.21
C LEU A 15 3.83 -12.30 -0.76
N ASP A 16 3.14 -13.43 -0.63
CA ASP A 16 1.71 -13.49 -0.89
C ASP A 16 0.91 -12.85 0.27
N ARG A 17 -0.41 -12.79 0.11
CA ARG A 17 -1.31 -12.22 1.12
C ARG A 17 -1.19 -12.92 2.49
N SER A 18 -1.05 -14.24 2.52
CA SER A 18 -1.02 -15.01 3.77
C SER A 18 0.28 -14.75 4.53
N ALA A 19 1.40 -14.81 3.82
CA ALA A 19 2.73 -14.53 4.36
C ALA A 19 2.83 -13.06 4.82
N MET A 20 2.28 -12.12 4.05
CA MET A 20 2.23 -10.71 4.43
C MET A 20 1.46 -10.48 5.73
N LEU A 21 0.26 -11.07 5.88
CA LEU A 21 -0.54 -10.89 7.09
C LEU A 21 0.18 -11.46 8.32
N SER A 22 0.84 -12.61 8.17
CA SER A 22 1.64 -13.21 9.24
C SER A 22 2.81 -12.31 9.65
N LEU A 23 3.52 -11.74 8.68
CA LEU A 23 4.63 -10.81 8.93
C LEU A 23 4.12 -9.51 9.57
N LEU A 24 2.98 -8.99 9.11
CA LEU A 24 2.38 -7.77 9.64
C LEU A 24 1.97 -7.95 11.10
N ASP A 25 1.36 -9.08 11.46
CA ASP A 25 0.98 -9.40 12.83
C ASP A 25 2.22 -9.52 13.73
N GLN A 26 3.31 -10.13 13.24
CA GLN A 26 4.59 -10.19 13.96
C GLN A 26 5.19 -8.80 14.18
N ALA A 27 5.28 -7.99 13.13
CA ALA A 27 5.80 -6.62 13.20
C ALA A 27 4.98 -5.75 14.17
N ALA A 28 3.65 -5.92 14.18
CA ALA A 28 2.78 -5.22 15.12
C ALA A 28 3.00 -5.65 16.57
N ALA A 29 3.11 -6.96 16.82
CA ALA A 29 3.41 -7.47 18.15
C ALA A 29 4.75 -6.92 18.67
N GLU A 30 5.78 -6.87 17.81
CA GLU A 30 7.08 -6.32 18.15
C GLU A 30 7.04 -4.80 18.41
N ALA A 31 6.36 -4.04 17.56
CA ALA A 31 6.17 -2.60 17.72
C ALA A 31 5.49 -2.27 19.07
N ILE A 32 4.43 -3.00 19.40
CA ILE A 32 3.70 -2.87 20.67
C ILE A 32 4.57 -3.24 21.88
N ALA A 33 5.36 -4.32 21.77
CA ALA A 33 6.23 -4.78 22.84
C ALA A 33 7.38 -3.79 23.11
N GLN A 34 7.95 -3.21 22.06
CA GLN A 34 9.07 -2.29 22.14
C GLN A 34 8.66 -0.82 22.30
N ALA A 35 7.36 -0.52 22.28
CA ALA A 35 6.83 0.85 22.24
C ALA A 35 7.46 1.69 21.10
N LYS A 36 7.62 1.08 19.93
CA LYS A 36 8.12 1.73 18.71
C LYS A 36 6.99 1.89 17.70
N PRO A 37 6.99 2.97 16.89
CA PRO A 37 6.00 3.14 15.85
C PRO A 37 6.22 2.10 14.74
N MET A 38 5.16 1.83 13.98
CA MET A 38 5.26 1.19 12.67
C MET A 38 4.25 1.80 11.72
N ALA A 39 4.51 1.63 10.43
CA ALA A 39 3.60 2.05 9.37
C ALA A 39 3.33 0.95 8.35
N VAL A 40 2.25 1.13 7.61
CA VAL A 40 1.83 0.30 6.49
C VAL A 40 1.46 1.21 5.32
N LEU A 41 1.93 0.84 4.13
CA LEU A 41 1.51 1.45 2.87
C LEU A 41 0.64 0.45 2.12
N ALA A 42 -0.54 0.88 1.68
CA ALA A 42 -1.30 0.19 0.65
C ALA A 42 -1.07 0.92 -0.67
N LEU A 43 -0.68 0.17 -1.70
CA LEU A 43 -0.28 0.70 -3.00
C LEU A 43 -1.11 0.05 -4.11
N ASP A 44 -1.47 0.86 -5.10
CA ASP A 44 -2.13 0.43 -6.32
C ASP A 44 -1.44 1.12 -7.52
N VAL A 45 -1.20 0.35 -8.60
CA VAL A 45 -0.65 0.89 -9.86
C VAL A 45 -1.78 1.52 -10.69
N ASP A 46 -1.71 2.83 -10.87
CA ASP A 46 -2.77 3.58 -11.53
C ASP A 46 -2.90 3.18 -13.02
N HIS A 47 -4.14 3.05 -13.48
CA HIS A 47 -4.47 2.70 -14.88
C HIS A 47 -3.87 1.36 -15.37
N PHE A 48 -3.50 0.46 -14.45
CA PHE A 48 -2.82 -0.77 -14.82
C PHE A 48 -3.68 -1.71 -15.67
N LYS A 49 -5.00 -1.74 -15.46
CA LYS A 49 -5.92 -2.50 -16.33
C LYS A 49 -5.87 -2.04 -17.79
N ASP A 50 -5.83 -0.72 -18.02
CA ASP A 50 -5.74 -0.14 -19.37
C ASP A 50 -4.38 -0.50 -20.01
N TYR A 51 -3.31 -0.44 -19.22
CA TYR A 51 -1.98 -0.88 -19.64
C TYR A 51 -1.96 -2.37 -20.00
N GLN A 52 -2.53 -3.24 -19.17
CA GLN A 52 -2.62 -4.67 -19.43
C GLN A 52 -3.43 -4.96 -20.69
N ASP A 53 -4.55 -4.27 -20.91
CA ASP A 53 -5.37 -4.44 -22.12
C ASP A 53 -4.60 -4.04 -23.39
N ALA A 54 -3.74 -3.02 -23.31
CA ALA A 54 -2.93 -2.54 -24.42
C ALA A 54 -1.69 -3.42 -24.70
N GLN A 55 -1.03 -3.92 -23.66
CA GLN A 55 0.26 -4.61 -23.76
C GLN A 55 0.16 -6.13 -23.71
N GLY A 56 -0.97 -6.66 -23.22
CA GLY A 56 -1.17 -8.08 -22.97
C GLY A 56 -0.59 -8.53 -21.62
N LEU A 57 -1.09 -9.66 -21.13
CA LEU A 57 -0.74 -10.21 -19.81
C LEU A 57 0.78 -10.41 -19.63
N PRO A 58 1.54 -11.03 -20.55
CA PRO A 58 2.97 -11.30 -20.31
C PRO A 58 3.79 -10.03 -20.07
N GLN A 59 3.47 -8.95 -20.79
CA GLN A 59 4.16 -7.67 -20.63
C GLN A 59 3.71 -6.95 -19.35
N ALA A 60 2.44 -7.06 -18.98
CA ALA A 60 1.91 -6.54 -17.72
C ALA A 60 2.59 -7.21 -16.51
N GLU A 61 2.70 -8.55 -16.51
CA GLU A 61 3.40 -9.31 -15.47
C GLU A 61 4.88 -8.94 -15.36
N ALA A 62 5.58 -8.86 -16.48
CA ALA A 62 6.99 -8.45 -16.51
C ALA A 62 7.18 -7.02 -15.97
N THR A 63 6.22 -6.13 -16.23
CA THR A 63 6.25 -4.75 -15.75
C THR A 63 6.02 -4.67 -14.25
N LEU A 64 5.06 -5.43 -13.71
CA LEU A 64 4.85 -5.50 -12.26
C LEU A 64 6.05 -6.11 -11.53
N LEU A 65 6.71 -7.11 -12.10
CA LEU A 65 7.93 -7.67 -11.51
C LEU A 65 9.07 -6.66 -11.44
N LYS A 66 9.27 -5.88 -12.52
CA LYS A 66 10.25 -4.78 -12.53
C LYS A 66 9.88 -3.69 -11.51
N LEU A 67 8.61 -3.31 -11.45
CA LEU A 67 8.11 -2.32 -10.49
C LEU A 67 8.35 -2.81 -9.06
N ALA A 68 8.01 -4.07 -8.75
CA ALA A 68 8.24 -4.65 -7.44
C ALA A 68 9.73 -4.69 -7.06
N THR A 69 10.61 -5.00 -8.02
CA THR A 69 12.07 -4.97 -7.83
C THR A 69 12.54 -3.55 -7.49
N GLN A 70 12.04 -2.54 -8.21
CA GLN A 70 12.38 -1.15 -7.97
C GLN A 70 11.85 -0.63 -6.63
N LEU A 71 10.64 -1.04 -6.24
CA LEU A 71 10.08 -0.74 -4.93
C LEU A 71 10.97 -1.33 -3.83
N GLN A 72 11.29 -2.63 -3.91
CA GLN A 72 12.14 -3.33 -2.92
C GLN A 72 13.50 -2.66 -2.75
N ALA A 73 14.16 -2.27 -3.84
CA ALA A 73 15.47 -1.61 -3.80
C ALA A 73 15.45 -0.25 -3.08
N LYS A 74 14.28 0.37 -2.94
CA LYS A 74 14.08 1.67 -2.28
C LYS A 74 13.53 1.55 -0.86
N LEU A 75 13.21 0.35 -0.41
CA LEU A 75 12.72 0.14 0.94
C LEU A 75 13.87 0.17 1.96
N PRO A 76 13.65 0.72 3.16
CA PRO A 76 14.64 0.68 4.23
C PRO A 76 14.86 -0.75 4.73
N ALA A 77 15.97 -0.97 5.43
CA ALA A 77 16.25 -2.25 6.07
C ALA A 77 15.14 -2.64 7.06
N GLY A 78 14.70 -3.90 7.01
CA GLY A 78 13.62 -4.41 7.85
C GLY A 78 12.21 -4.17 7.32
N ALA A 79 12.05 -3.41 6.23
CA ALA A 79 10.78 -3.31 5.54
C ALA A 79 10.49 -4.56 4.68
N ALA A 80 9.21 -4.82 4.44
CA ALA A 80 8.76 -5.92 3.61
C ALA A 80 7.79 -5.44 2.52
N LEU A 81 7.87 -6.03 1.33
CA LEU A 81 6.94 -5.82 0.22
C LEU A 81 6.16 -7.10 -0.07
N ALA A 82 4.86 -6.98 -0.25
CA ALA A 82 3.97 -8.06 -0.66
C ALA A 82 3.14 -7.67 -1.88
N HIS A 83 2.84 -8.65 -2.72
CA HIS A 83 1.89 -8.51 -3.82
C HIS A 83 0.57 -9.18 -3.42
N LEU A 84 -0.52 -8.41 -3.41
CA LEU A 84 -1.83 -8.89 -2.96
C LEU A 84 -2.70 -9.43 -4.09
N GLY A 85 -2.19 -9.37 -5.33
CA GLY A 85 -2.85 -9.75 -6.57
C GLY A 85 -3.22 -8.55 -7.44
N ALA A 86 -3.41 -8.81 -8.74
CA ALA A 86 -3.62 -7.77 -9.76
C ALA A 86 -2.49 -6.73 -9.73
N ASP A 87 -2.80 -5.49 -9.42
CA ASP A 87 -1.94 -4.31 -9.35
C ASP A 87 -1.71 -3.79 -7.91
N ALA A 88 -2.14 -4.55 -6.90
CA ALA A 88 -2.11 -4.12 -5.51
C ALA A 88 -0.88 -4.67 -4.74
N PHE A 89 -0.21 -3.79 -3.99
CA PHE A 89 0.92 -4.11 -3.13
C PHE A 89 0.72 -3.58 -1.71
N VAL A 90 1.43 -4.19 -0.76
CA VAL A 90 1.52 -3.70 0.61
C VAL A 90 2.99 -3.62 1.03
N VAL A 91 3.33 -2.52 1.71
CA VAL A 91 4.63 -2.34 2.35
C VAL A 91 4.42 -2.31 3.86
N VAL A 92 5.19 -3.11 4.60
CA VAL A 92 5.29 -3.05 6.06
C VAL A 92 6.56 -2.31 6.44
N LEU A 93 6.44 -1.28 7.29
CA LEU A 93 7.52 -0.37 7.68
C LEU A 93 7.68 -0.34 9.20
N PRO A 94 8.41 -1.30 9.81
CA PRO A 94 8.71 -1.26 11.23
C PRO A 94 9.56 -0.03 11.59
N GLY A 95 9.26 0.62 12.72
CA GLY A 95 10.07 1.73 13.23
C GLY A 95 9.78 3.10 12.61
N LEU A 96 8.86 3.20 11.65
CA LEU A 96 8.49 4.47 11.01
C LEU A 96 7.19 5.01 11.61
N ASP A 97 7.19 6.31 11.94
CA ASP A 97 5.99 7.07 12.25
C ASP A 97 5.29 7.58 10.97
N ILE A 98 4.21 8.35 11.13
CA ILE A 98 3.41 8.80 9.99
C ILE A 98 4.16 9.74 9.05
N ALA A 99 5.06 10.58 9.57
CA ALA A 99 5.80 11.55 8.77
C ALA A 99 6.87 10.83 7.94
N ALA A 100 7.68 9.98 8.58
CA ALA A 100 8.68 9.17 7.89
C ALA A 100 8.05 8.19 6.89
N ALA A 101 6.89 7.63 7.22
CA ALA A 101 6.16 6.76 6.30
C ALA A 101 5.62 7.50 5.07
N LEU A 102 5.16 8.76 5.23
CA LEU A 102 4.73 9.58 4.11
C LEU A 102 5.92 9.98 3.21
N GLU A 103 7.06 10.33 3.79
CA GLU A 103 8.29 10.59 3.03
C GLU A 103 8.72 9.35 2.22
N GLN A 104 8.68 8.17 2.84
CA GLN A 104 8.94 6.91 2.14
C GLN A 104 7.94 6.67 1.00
N ALA A 105 6.65 6.92 1.23
CA ALA A 105 5.61 6.78 0.21
C ALA A 105 5.84 7.72 -0.99
N GLU A 106 6.16 8.99 -0.74
CA GLU A 106 6.49 9.95 -1.79
C GLU A 106 7.75 9.56 -2.57
N ALA A 107 8.78 9.04 -1.89
CA ALA A 107 9.99 8.55 -2.55
C ALA A 107 9.69 7.38 -3.51
N LEU A 108 8.82 6.45 -3.11
CA LEU A 108 8.36 5.36 -3.96
C LEU A 108 7.52 5.88 -5.13
N ARG A 109 6.61 6.83 -4.88
CA ARG A 109 5.74 7.44 -5.90
C ARG A 109 6.55 8.10 -7.00
N LEU A 110 7.50 8.95 -6.62
CA LEU A 110 8.38 9.64 -7.56
C LEU A 110 9.29 8.68 -8.32
N ALA A 111 9.76 7.61 -7.67
CA ALA A 111 10.55 6.58 -8.33
C ALA A 111 9.78 5.85 -9.44
N VAL A 112 8.53 5.44 -9.17
CA VAL A 112 7.72 4.78 -10.19
C VAL A 112 7.40 5.74 -11.33
N GLN A 113 7.01 6.99 -11.00
CA GLN A 113 6.69 8.02 -11.99
C GLN A 113 7.87 8.28 -12.96
N ALA A 114 9.11 8.22 -12.47
CA ALA A 114 10.30 8.50 -13.28
C ALA A 114 10.70 7.36 -14.23
N GLU A 115 10.34 6.11 -13.93
CA GLU A 115 10.89 4.93 -14.62
C GLU A 115 9.84 4.11 -15.38
N PHE A 116 8.56 4.23 -15.03
CA PHE A 116 7.49 3.36 -15.54
C PHE A 116 6.43 4.09 -16.36
N GLU A 117 6.75 5.27 -16.92
CA GLU A 117 5.81 6.07 -17.72
C GLU A 117 5.11 5.20 -18.81
N PRO A 118 3.78 5.27 -18.94
CA PRO A 118 2.85 6.22 -18.32
C PRO A 118 2.28 5.79 -16.95
N LEU A 119 2.76 4.69 -16.35
CA LEU A 119 2.24 4.20 -15.08
C LEU A 119 2.69 5.08 -13.90
N THR A 120 1.77 5.30 -12.98
CA THR A 120 2.02 5.91 -11.66
C THR A 120 1.48 5.00 -10.57
N ILE A 121 1.68 5.37 -9.30
CA ILE A 121 1.13 4.65 -8.16
C ILE A 121 0.39 5.60 -7.23
N SER A 122 -0.69 5.10 -6.63
CA SER A 122 -1.41 5.76 -5.55
C SER A 122 -1.20 4.97 -4.26
N LEU A 123 -0.82 5.67 -3.19
CA LEU A 123 -0.51 5.09 -1.89
C LEU A 123 -1.40 5.67 -0.79
N GLY A 124 -1.90 4.79 0.05
CA GLY A 124 -2.50 5.14 1.33
C GLY A 124 -1.53 4.79 2.45
N VAL A 125 -1.26 5.76 3.32
CA VAL A 125 -0.27 5.67 4.39
C VAL A 125 -0.99 5.58 5.72
N ALA A 126 -0.67 4.58 6.53
CA ALA A 126 -1.16 4.46 7.90
C ALA A 126 -0.03 4.18 8.87
N ALA A 127 -0.03 4.81 10.03
CA ALA A 127 0.91 4.56 11.11
C ALA A 127 0.17 4.18 12.39
N SER A 128 0.80 3.35 13.22
CA SER A 128 0.30 2.96 14.53
C SER A 128 0.11 4.20 15.42
N PRO A 129 -1.00 4.31 16.17
CA PRO A 129 -1.17 5.33 17.18
C PRO A 129 -0.27 5.01 18.38
N GLU A 130 -0.13 5.96 19.29
CA GLU A 130 0.55 5.73 20.55
C GLU A 130 -0.16 4.64 21.39
N GLY A 131 0.63 3.94 22.20
CA GLY A 131 0.12 2.88 23.08
C GLY A 131 -0.16 1.56 22.36
N LYS A 132 -1.05 0.76 22.96
CA LYS A 132 -1.24 -0.66 22.61
C LYS A 132 -2.64 -1.00 22.09
N ASN A 133 -3.53 -0.03 21.99
CA ASN A 133 -4.95 -0.26 21.68
C ASN A 133 -5.22 -0.27 20.16
N TRP A 134 -4.44 -1.02 19.40
CA TRP A 134 -4.59 -1.10 17.95
C TRP A 134 -4.18 -2.49 17.45
N THR A 135 -4.57 -2.82 16.21
CA THR A 135 -4.24 -4.10 15.58
C THR A 135 -3.62 -3.89 14.21
N ALA A 136 -2.76 -4.82 13.80
CA ALA A 136 -2.21 -4.92 12.45
C ALA A 136 -3.30 -4.83 11.38
N ARG A 137 -4.39 -5.58 11.56
CA ARG A 137 -5.54 -5.58 10.66
C ARG A 137 -6.18 -4.20 10.51
N ALA A 138 -6.40 -3.47 11.61
CA ALA A 138 -7.00 -2.14 11.56
C ALA A 138 -6.06 -1.14 10.86
N LEU A 139 -4.75 -1.26 11.09
CA LEU A 139 -3.74 -0.42 10.44
C LEU A 139 -3.69 -0.64 8.92
N LEU A 140 -3.68 -1.91 8.48
CA LEU A 140 -3.76 -2.26 7.05
C LEU A 140 -5.05 -1.76 6.41
N ALA A 141 -6.19 -1.96 7.09
CA ALA A 141 -7.48 -1.51 6.58
C ALA A 141 -7.54 0.02 6.44
N LEU A 142 -6.91 0.76 7.35
CA LEU A 142 -6.80 2.21 7.24
C LEU A 142 -5.94 2.63 6.03
N ALA A 143 -4.80 1.98 5.81
CA ALA A 143 -3.94 2.25 4.66
C ALA A 143 -4.71 2.04 3.34
N ASP A 144 -5.39 0.89 3.20
CA ASP A 144 -6.22 0.59 2.03
C ASP A 144 -7.36 1.60 1.83
N THR A 145 -8.00 2.01 2.92
CA THR A 145 -9.08 3.00 2.90
C THR A 145 -8.58 4.37 2.44
N ARG A 146 -7.39 4.79 2.92
CA ARG A 146 -6.74 6.05 2.49
C ARG A 146 -6.32 6.01 1.03
N MET A 147 -5.78 4.89 0.55
CA MET A 147 -5.44 4.69 -0.87
C MET A 147 -6.71 4.81 -1.73
N THR A 148 -7.76 4.09 -1.35
CA THR A 148 -9.05 4.10 -2.05
C THR A 148 -9.67 5.50 -2.05
N PHE A 149 -9.56 6.24 -0.95
CA PHE A 149 -10.03 7.61 -0.87
C PHE A 149 -9.24 8.52 -1.83
N ALA A 150 -7.91 8.41 -1.85
CA ALA A 150 -7.06 9.19 -2.75
C ALA A 150 -7.48 9.01 -4.22
N LYS A 151 -7.59 7.76 -4.68
CA LYS A 151 -8.01 7.44 -6.05
C LYS A 151 -9.43 7.90 -6.40
N LYS A 152 -10.34 7.94 -5.43
CA LYS A 152 -11.77 8.24 -5.70
C LYS A 152 -12.16 9.70 -5.47
N ARG A 153 -11.41 10.44 -4.65
CA ARG A 153 -11.85 11.74 -4.11
C ARG A 153 -10.84 12.86 -4.28
N LEU A 154 -9.55 12.57 -4.33
CA LEU A 154 -8.54 13.59 -4.59
C LEU A 154 -8.39 13.82 -6.09
N VAL A 155 -8.07 15.06 -6.48
CA VAL A 155 -7.79 15.43 -7.88
C VAL A 155 -6.30 15.76 -7.98
N PRO A 156 -5.56 15.18 -8.96
CA PRO A 156 -6.01 14.17 -9.94
C PRO A 156 -6.38 12.83 -9.27
N HIS A 157 -7.13 11.94 -9.93
CA HIS A 157 -7.59 10.67 -9.32
C HIS A 157 -6.53 9.54 -9.29
N HIS A 158 -5.24 9.90 -9.34
CA HIS A 158 -4.09 9.00 -9.44
C HIS A 158 -2.83 9.73 -8.96
N ASN A 159 -1.72 9.00 -8.80
CA ASN A 159 -0.40 9.53 -8.47
C ASN A 159 -0.37 10.34 -7.16
N HIS A 160 -0.83 9.74 -6.07
CA HIS A 160 -0.87 10.34 -4.72
C HIS A 160 -0.14 9.51 -3.68
N SER A 161 0.39 10.16 -2.64
CA SER A 161 0.54 9.53 -1.32
C SER A 161 -0.36 10.25 -0.32
N TRP A 162 -1.22 9.51 0.37
CA TRP A 162 -2.23 10.11 1.24
C TRP A 162 -2.21 9.53 2.66
N ALA A 163 -2.00 10.41 3.63
CA ALA A 163 -1.98 10.11 5.06
C ALA A 163 -3.08 10.88 5.84
N GLY A 164 -3.91 11.66 5.16
CA GLY A 164 -4.80 12.61 5.80
C GLY A 164 -6.00 11.98 6.53
N THR A 165 -6.78 12.85 7.16
CA THR A 165 -8.02 12.47 7.84
C THR A 165 -9.08 12.05 6.82
N LEU A 166 -9.81 10.99 7.14
CA LEU A 166 -10.94 10.55 6.33
C LEU A 166 -12.24 11.22 6.80
N PRO A 167 -13.22 11.45 5.91
CA PRO A 167 -14.58 11.79 6.34
C PRO A 167 -15.16 10.72 7.27
N SER A 168 -16.05 11.10 8.20
CA SER A 168 -16.54 10.22 9.26
C SER A 168 -17.22 8.94 8.76
N ASP A 169 -17.90 8.99 7.61
CA ASP A 169 -18.54 7.83 6.98
C ASP A 169 -17.54 6.77 6.51
N TRP A 170 -16.28 7.13 6.24
CA TRP A 170 -15.24 6.17 5.85
C TRP A 170 -14.67 5.42 7.06
N TYR A 171 -14.62 6.04 8.23
CA TYR A 171 -14.18 5.39 9.47
C TYR A 171 -15.19 4.35 9.98
N SER A 172 -16.48 4.48 9.62
CA SER A 172 -17.50 3.48 9.97
C SER A 172 -17.16 2.06 9.46
N ARG A 173 -16.39 1.96 8.36
CA ARG A 173 -15.92 0.68 7.80
C ARG A 173 -14.76 0.05 8.58
N LEU A 174 -14.10 0.85 9.40
CA LEU A 174 -12.93 0.48 10.19
C LEU A 174 -13.27 0.24 11.67
N ASP A 175 -14.50 0.56 12.09
CA ASP A 175 -14.96 0.50 13.49
C ASP A 175 -14.05 1.28 14.46
N VAL A 176 -13.62 2.47 14.02
CA VAL A 176 -12.73 3.35 14.78
C VAL A 176 -13.24 4.80 14.79
N GLN A 177 -12.94 5.53 15.86
CA GLN A 177 -13.29 6.94 15.99
C GLN A 177 -12.37 7.82 15.11
N PRO A 178 -12.89 8.92 14.54
CA PRO A 178 -12.04 9.96 13.94
C PRO A 178 -11.01 10.50 14.93
N GLY A 179 -9.80 10.83 14.46
CA GLY A 179 -8.71 11.36 15.29
C GLY A 179 -7.97 10.30 16.13
N PHE A 180 -8.39 9.03 16.10
CA PHE A 180 -7.68 7.94 16.76
C PHE A 180 -6.33 7.62 16.09
N TRP A 181 -6.26 7.77 14.76
CA TRP A 181 -5.09 7.42 13.97
C TRP A 181 -4.29 8.67 13.58
N PRO A 182 -2.94 8.60 13.58
CA PRO A 182 -2.10 9.67 13.05
C PRO A 182 -2.47 10.04 11.61
N SER A 183 -2.48 11.35 11.33
CA SER A 183 -2.68 11.91 9.99
C SER A 183 -1.87 13.18 9.82
N VAL A 184 -1.45 13.46 8.58
CA VAL A 184 -0.75 14.68 8.16
C VAL A 184 -1.41 15.25 6.92
#